data_AF-Q8LSM4-F1
#
_entry.id   AF-Q8LSM4-F1
#
_cell.length_a   1.000
_cell.length_b   1.000
_cell.length_c   1.000
_cell.angle_alpha   90.00
_cell.angle_beta   90.00
_cell.angle_gamma   90.00
#
_symmetry.space_group_name_H-M   'P 1'
#
loop_
_entity.id
_entity.type
_entity.pdbx_description
1 polymer ?
#
loop_
_entity_poly.entity_id
_entity_poly.type
_entity_poly.pdbx_seq_one_letter_code
_entity_poly.pdbx_strand_id
1 'polypeptide(L)'
;WNENYCNWDRLQAPLSVVAKGSKVIVTTRNKNVALMMGAAENLHELNPLSEDACWSVFEKHAFEHRNMEDHPNLVSIGRKIVGKCG
;
A
#
# COMPACT_ATOMS: atom_id res chain seq x y z
N TRP A 1 -14.71 0.13 9.02
CA TRP A 1 -14.38 1.55 9.25
C TRP A 1 -15.67 2.34 9.21
N ASN A 2 -15.99 3.11 10.24
CA ASN A 2 -17.16 3.99 10.24
C ASN A 2 -16.71 5.45 10.18
N GLU A 3 -17.59 6.34 9.72
CA GLU A 3 -17.31 7.76 9.56
C GLU A 3 -17.69 8.57 10.81
N ASN A 4 -17.70 7.92 11.98
CA ASN A 4 -18.08 8.59 13.21
C ASN A 4 -16.93 9.45 13.73
N TYR A 5 -17.04 10.76 13.54
CA TYR A 5 -16.07 11.75 13.98
C TYR A 5 -15.65 11.59 15.45
N CYS A 6 -16.59 11.38 16.37
CA CYS A 6 -16.30 11.27 17.80
C CYS A 6 -15.40 10.06 18.13
N ASN A 7 -15.50 8.97 17.37
CA ASN A 7 -14.60 7.82 17.57
C ASN A 7 -13.18 8.14 17.12
N TRP A 8 -13.04 8.89 16.02
CA TRP A 8 -11.74 9.29 15.48
C TRP A 8 -11.06 10.34 16.33
N ASP A 9 -11.80 11.31 16.86
CA ASP A 9 -11.30 12.28 17.83
C ASP A 9 -10.76 11.60 19.10
N ARG A 10 -11.50 10.63 19.64
CA ARG A 10 -11.04 9.81 20.78
C ARG A 10 -9.79 8.98 20.47
N LEU A 11 -9.64 8.52 19.24
CA LEU A 11 -8.44 7.81 18.79
C LEU A 11 -7.24 8.76 18.63
N GLN A 12 -7.49 10.00 18.19
CA GLN A 12 -6.46 11.01 17.98
C GLN A 12 -5.97 11.64 19.29
N ALA A 13 -6.82 11.74 20.31
CA ALA A 13 -6.47 12.34 21.61
C ALA A 13 -5.14 11.85 22.23
N PRO A 14 -4.84 10.54 22.34
CA PRO A 14 -3.55 10.10 22.88
C PRO A 14 -2.35 10.44 21.96
N LEU A 15 -2.58 10.75 20.69
CA LEU A 15 -1.53 11.12 19.73
C LEU A 15 -1.11 12.59 19.85
N SER A 16 -1.78 13.41 20.67
CA SER A 16 -1.36 14.80 20.90
C SER A 16 -0.24 14.94 21.92
N VAL A 17 0.08 13.86 22.67
CA VAL A 17 1.07 13.85 23.75
C VAL A 17 2.32 13.01 23.43
N VAL A 18 2.48 12.56 22.18
CA VAL A 18 3.63 11.75 21.78
C VAL A 18 4.90 12.61 21.70
N ALA A 19 6.05 11.98 21.92
CA ALA A 19 7.35 12.66 21.86
C ALA A 19 7.56 13.39 20.54
N LYS A 20 8.17 14.59 20.59
CA LYS A 20 8.50 15.39 19.41
C LYS A 20 9.30 14.56 18.39
N GLY A 21 8.90 14.62 17.12
CA GLY A 21 9.50 13.84 16.03
C GLY A 21 8.84 12.48 15.77
N SER A 22 7.92 12.04 16.64
CA SER A 22 7.08 10.87 16.38
C SER A 22 6.20 11.10 15.15
N LYS A 23 5.97 10.04 14.38
CA LYS A 23 5.12 10.06 13.19
C LYS A 23 4.09 8.92 13.26
N VAL A 24 2.87 9.21 12.83
CA VAL A 24 1.78 8.23 12.74
C VAL A 24 1.37 8.11 11.28
N ILE A 25 1.22 6.87 10.81
CA ILE A 25 0.70 6.58 9.47
C ILE A 25 -0.67 5.92 9.64
N VAL A 26 -1.70 6.55 9.09
CA VAL A 26 -3.06 6.00 9.04
C VAL A 26 -3.29 5.42 7.66
N THR A 27 -3.75 4.17 7.60
CA THR A 27 -4.14 3.51 6.34
C THR A 27 -5.63 3.18 6.38
N THR A 28 -6.34 3.47 5.30
CA THR A 28 -7.79 3.25 5.19
C THR A 28 -8.17 3.07 3.73
N ARG A 29 -9.24 2.29 3.48
CA ARG A 29 -9.88 2.18 2.16
C ARG A 29 -10.94 3.27 1.94
N ASN A 30 -11.25 4.07 2.96
CA ASN A 30 -12.23 5.15 2.89
C ASN A 30 -11.52 6.51 3.02
N LYS A 31 -11.57 7.32 1.96
CA LYS A 31 -10.96 8.65 1.89
C LYS A 31 -11.47 9.61 2.97
N ASN A 32 -12.76 9.56 3.32
CA ASN A 32 -13.35 10.42 4.36
C ASN A 32 -12.69 10.17 5.73
N VAL A 33 -12.40 8.91 6.05
CA VAL A 33 -11.68 8.55 7.28
C VAL A 33 -10.28 9.16 7.31
N ALA A 34 -9.56 9.17 6.17
CA ALA A 34 -8.24 9.79 6.11
C ALA A 34 -8.32 11.31 6.33
N LEU A 35 -9.32 11.97 5.73
CA LEU A 35 -9.56 13.41 5.92
C LEU A 35 -9.91 13.76 7.37
N MET A 36 -10.75 12.95 8.03
CA MET A 36 -11.11 13.16 9.44
C MET A 36 -9.90 13.05 10.39
N MET A 37 -8.91 12.23 10.08
CA MET A 37 -7.67 12.08 10.87
C MET A 37 -6.67 13.24 10.67
N GLY A 38 -7.10 14.35 10.08
CA GLY A 38 -6.25 15.53 9.88
C GLY A 38 -5.20 15.34 8.78
N ALA A 39 -5.31 14.31 7.94
CA ALA A 39 -4.37 14.05 6.86
C ALA A 39 -4.67 14.86 5.58
N ALA A 40 -5.48 15.92 5.63
CA ALA A 40 -5.90 16.66 4.43
C ALA A 40 -4.71 17.20 3.60
N GLU A 41 -3.66 17.68 4.25
CA GLU A 41 -2.46 18.20 3.57
C GLU A 41 -1.43 17.11 3.21
N ASN A 42 -1.56 15.91 3.78
CA ASN A 42 -0.58 14.81 3.65
C ASN A 42 -1.24 13.52 3.16
N LEU A 43 -2.38 13.62 2.48
CA LEU A 43 -3.11 12.46 1.99
C LEU A 43 -2.32 11.83 0.84
N HIS A 44 -1.87 10.60 1.04
CA HIS A 44 -1.25 9.80 0.00
C HIS A 44 -2.25 8.78 -0.55
N GLU A 45 -2.77 9.02 -1.76
CA GLU A 45 -3.61 8.06 -2.46
C GLU A 45 -2.74 6.98 -3.10
N LEU A 46 -2.91 5.74 -2.63
CA LEU A 46 -2.23 4.59 -3.20
C LEU A 46 -2.86 4.24 -4.55
N ASN A 47 -2.05 4.31 -5.60
CA ASN A 47 -2.42 3.87 -6.94
C ASN A 47 -2.01 2.41 -7.15
N PRO A 48 -2.66 1.68 -8.08
CA PRO A 48 -2.15 0.41 -8.56
C PRO A 48 -0.70 0.53 -9.04
N LEU A 49 0.06 -0.54 -8.86
CA LEU A 49 1.41 -0.63 -9.38
C LEU A 49 1.39 -0.64 -10.92
N SER A 50 2.46 -0.13 -11.54
CA SER A 50 2.68 -0.34 -12.97
C SER A 50 2.90 -1.83 -13.25
N GLU A 51 2.65 -2.26 -14.49
CA GLU A 51 2.85 -3.66 -14.89
C GLU A 51 4.29 -4.15 -14.60
N ASP A 52 5.29 -3.30 -14.82
CA ASP A 52 6.69 -3.61 -14.52
C ASP A 52 6.97 -3.71 -13.01
N ALA A 53 6.31 -2.89 -12.19
CA ALA A 53 6.42 -2.98 -10.74
C ALA A 53 5.68 -4.23 -10.21
N CYS A 54 4.50 -4.56 -10.76
CA CYS A 54 3.82 -5.83 -10.50
C CYS A 54 4.69 -7.02 -10.89
N TRP A 55 5.36 -6.97 -12.04
CA TRP A 55 6.31 -7.98 -12.47
C TRP A 55 7.46 -8.13 -11.49
N SER A 56 8.07 -7.02 -11.05
CA SER A 56 9.18 -7.05 -10.09
C SER A 56 8.79 -7.70 -8.77
N VAL A 57 7.57 -7.44 -8.28
CA VAL A 57 7.03 -8.08 -7.07
C VAL A 57 6.79 -9.58 -7.32
N PHE A 58 6.17 -9.94 -8.44
CA PHE A 58 5.91 -11.33 -8.82
C PHE A 58 7.21 -12.12 -8.95
N GLU A 59 8.17 -11.59 -9.69
CA GLU A 59 9.48 -12.17 -9.92
C GLU A 59 10.18 -12.50 -8.60
N LYS A 60 10.23 -11.53 -7.69
CA LYS A 60 10.87 -11.68 -6.38
C LYS A 60 10.28 -12.86 -5.58
N HIS A 61 8.97 -13.09 -5.67
CA HIS A 61 8.29 -14.15 -4.92
C HIS A 61 8.29 -15.50 -5.64
N ALA A 62 8.09 -15.50 -6.97
CA ALA A 62 7.94 -16.73 -7.75
C ALA A 62 9.29 -17.39 -8.08
N PHE A 63 10.36 -16.60 -8.18
CA PHE A 63 11.67 -17.09 -8.60
C PHE A 63 12.71 -17.11 -7.47
N GLU A 64 12.45 -16.52 -6.30
CA GLU A 64 13.31 -16.59 -5.11
C GLU A 64 14.81 -16.34 -5.41
N HIS A 65 15.13 -15.37 -6.28
CA HIS A 65 16.50 -15.04 -6.76
C HIS A 65 17.15 -16.04 -7.74
N ARG A 66 16.40 -16.99 -8.30
CA ARG A 66 16.88 -17.84 -9.41
C ARG A 66 17.10 -16.98 -10.66
N ASN A 67 18.10 -17.35 -11.46
CA ASN A 67 18.35 -16.70 -12.72
C ASN A 67 17.18 -16.98 -13.69
N MET A 68 16.46 -15.93 -14.09
CA MET A 68 15.34 -16.05 -15.01
C MET A 68 15.77 -16.36 -16.43
N GLU A 69 17.02 -16.05 -16.81
CA GLU A 69 17.56 -16.36 -18.13
C GLU A 69 17.57 -17.88 -18.39
N ASP A 70 17.67 -18.69 -17.33
CA ASP A 70 17.62 -20.15 -17.41
C ASP A 70 16.20 -20.69 -17.62
N HIS A 71 15.17 -19.84 -17.49
CA HIS A 71 13.76 -20.23 -17.51
C HIS A 71 12.86 -19.29 -18.36
N PRO A 72 13.17 -19.07 -19.65
CA PRO A 72 12.44 -18.12 -20.49
C PRO A 72 10.94 -18.46 -20.67
N ASN A 73 10.59 -19.73 -20.62
CA ASN A 73 9.20 -20.19 -20.64
C ASN A 73 8.42 -19.75 -19.38
N LEU A 74 9.05 -19.84 -18.21
CA LEU A 74 8.43 -19.40 -16.95
C LEU A 74 8.29 -17.89 -16.89
N VAL A 75 9.25 -17.14 -17.46
CA VAL A 75 9.14 -15.69 -17.62
C VAL A 75 7.92 -15.32 -18.48
N SER A 76 7.75 -15.96 -19.64
CA SER A 76 6.60 -15.72 -20.52
C SER A 76 5.26 -16.03 -19.84
N ILE A 77 5.18 -17.13 -19.10
CA ILE A 77 3.99 -17.51 -18.34
C ILE A 77 3.73 -16.50 -17.22
N GLY A 78 4.77 -16.13 -16.46
CA GLY A 78 4.67 -15.15 -15.38
C GLY A 78 4.15 -13.81 -15.86
N ARG A 79 4.66 -13.29 -16.99
CA ARG A 79 4.18 -12.04 -17.59
C ARG A 79 2.68 -12.12 -17.93
N LYS A 80 2.23 -13.25 -18.49
CA LYS A 80 0.79 -13.48 -18.76
C LYS A 80 -0.05 -13.57 -17.49
N ILE A 81 0.51 -14.08 -16.38
CA ILE A 81 -0.16 -14.09 -15.08
C ILE A 81 -0.28 -12.67 -14.55
N VAL A 82 0.81 -11.89 -14.57
CA VAL A 82 0.81 -10.48 -14.13
C VAL A 82 -0.17 -9.64 -14.95
N GLY A 83 -0.27 -9.86 -16.27
CA GLY A 83 -1.26 -9.17 -17.11
C GLY A 83 -2.73 -9.50 -16.81
N LYS A 84 -2.99 -10.51 -15.97
CA LYS A 84 -4.34 -10.81 -15.43
C LYS A 84 -4.55 -10.26 -14.02
N CYS A 85 -3.52 -9.71 -13.39
CA CYS A 85 -3.59 -9.10 -12.07
C CYS A 85 -3.99 -7.63 -12.22
N GLY A 86 -5.12 -7.24 -11.62
CA GLY A 86 -5.71 -5.91 -11.72
C GLY A 86 -7.21 -5.99 -11.76
#